data_AF-A0A949UQP8-F1
#
_entry.id   AF-A0A949UQP8-F1
#
_cell.length_a   1.000
_cell.length_b   1.000
_cell.length_c   1.000
_cell.angle_alpha   90.00
_cell.angle_beta   90.00
_cell.angle_gamma   90.00
#
_symmetry.space_group_name_H-M   'P 1'
#
loop_
_entity.id
_entity.type
_entity.pdbx_description
1 polymer ?
#
loop_
_entity_poly.entity_id
_entity_poly.type
_entity_poly.pdbx_seq_one_letter_code
_entity_poly.pdbx_strand_id
1 'polypeptide(L)'
;GDWGLIAPLYAHLARDPYPAQLMKASAFRVWRWVERMNTPDQDAGEYGEVAENLFEADAVPETLKALLRYVAQDYLPEIEAYVSYANQWLSENPDIKSGTNGLDRPQDRAIGATEFSWRGQMIKVMVMPYRLYLLQKIQDIVEGAGPEDRKAMERLLSETNLMPLLEHRATRRVERKDHLEVWA
;
A
#
# COMPACT_ATOMS: atom_id res chain seq x y z
N GLY A 1 5.61 -5.83 11.91
CA GLY A 1 5.19 -4.46 11.59
C GLY A 1 6.40 -3.60 11.26
N ASP A 2 7.17 -3.23 12.27
CA ASP A 2 8.21 -2.21 12.14
C ASP A 2 9.31 -2.53 11.13
N TRP A 3 9.80 -3.78 11.06
CA TRP A 3 10.76 -4.20 10.03
C TRP A 3 10.24 -4.03 8.60
N GLY A 4 8.94 -4.29 8.39
CA GLY A 4 8.28 -4.09 7.10
C GLY A 4 8.05 -2.60 6.77
N LEU A 5 7.92 -1.75 7.79
CA LEU A 5 7.75 -0.30 7.62
C LEU A 5 9.10 0.41 7.42
N ILE A 6 10.12 0.08 8.22
CA ILE A 6 11.42 0.76 8.15
C ILE A 6 12.16 0.44 6.85
N ALA A 7 12.04 -0.79 6.33
CA ALA A 7 12.74 -1.21 5.12
C ALA A 7 12.50 -0.27 3.92
N PRO A 8 11.25 0.06 3.53
CA PRO A 8 11.00 1.02 2.47
C PRO A 8 11.13 2.49 2.92
N LEU A 9 10.89 2.81 4.20
CA LEU A 9 10.80 4.20 4.64
C LEU A 9 12.15 4.81 5.01
N TYR A 10 13.14 4.02 5.45
CA TYR A 10 14.40 4.53 6.00
C TYR A 10 15.16 5.44 5.02
N ALA A 11 15.25 5.04 3.75
CA ALA A 11 15.90 5.83 2.72
C ALA A 11 15.26 7.22 2.53
N HIS A 12 13.93 7.29 2.60
CA HIS A 12 13.19 8.53 2.38
C HIS A 12 13.07 9.39 3.63
N LEU A 13 13.05 8.78 4.82
CA LEU A 13 12.89 9.50 6.07
C LEU A 13 14.22 9.98 6.64
N ALA A 14 15.22 9.10 6.74
CA ALA A 14 16.39 9.33 7.58
C ALA A 14 17.68 9.60 6.79
N ARG A 15 17.79 9.04 5.58
CA ARG A 15 18.98 9.19 4.72
C ARG A 15 18.94 10.46 3.89
N ASP A 16 17.76 10.96 3.54
CA ASP A 16 17.59 12.26 2.90
C ASP A 16 17.65 13.38 3.97
N PRO A 17 18.59 14.35 3.86
CA PRO A 17 18.77 15.40 4.86
C PRO A 17 17.51 16.24 5.14
N TYR A 18 16.69 16.52 4.11
CA TYR A 18 15.54 17.41 4.27
C TYR A 18 14.40 16.78 5.10
N PRO A 19 13.83 15.62 4.74
CA PRO A 19 12.83 14.94 5.57
C PRO A 19 13.38 14.54 6.94
N ALA A 20 14.68 14.21 7.04
CA ALA A 20 15.31 13.95 8.34
C ALA A 20 15.26 15.18 9.27
N GLN A 21 15.60 16.36 8.74
CA GLN A 21 15.48 17.61 9.50
C GLN A 21 14.02 17.92 9.88
N LEU A 22 13.07 17.72 8.96
CA LEU A 22 11.65 17.95 9.23
C LEU A 22 11.14 17.03 10.35
N MET A 23 11.48 15.74 10.33
CA MET A 23 11.10 14.82 11.41
C MET A 23 11.71 15.22 12.75
N LYS A 24 13.00 15.60 12.78
CA LYS A 24 13.66 16.05 14.00
C LYS A 24 12.98 17.30 14.59
N ALA A 25 12.50 18.20 13.73
CA ALA A 25 11.86 19.44 14.15
C ALA A 25 10.38 19.26 14.55
N SER A 26 9.63 18.35 13.91
CA SER A 26 8.16 18.31 14.01
C SER A 26 7.56 16.96 14.37
N ALA A 27 8.31 15.86 14.19
CA ALA A 27 7.85 14.49 14.41
C ALA A 27 8.87 13.69 15.21
N PHE A 28 9.31 14.23 16.36
CA PHE A 28 10.39 13.67 17.17
C PHE A 28 10.17 12.20 17.54
N ARG A 29 8.92 11.77 17.79
CA ARG A 29 8.59 10.36 18.07
C ARG A 29 8.87 9.43 16.88
N VAL A 30 8.68 9.91 15.65
CA VAL A 30 9.01 9.17 14.42
C VAL A 30 10.52 9.12 14.23
N TRP A 31 11.23 10.21 14.52
CA TRP A 31 12.69 10.22 14.54
C TRP A 31 13.27 9.20 15.53
N ARG A 32 12.75 9.17 16.77
CA ARG A 32 13.16 8.17 17.78
C ARG A 32 12.91 6.73 17.33
N TRP A 33 11.79 6.48 16.65
CA TRP A 33 11.54 5.17 16.04
C TRP A 33 12.57 4.81 14.96
N VAL A 34 12.93 5.74 14.09
CA VAL A 34 14.00 5.54 13.09
C VAL A 34 15.33 5.18 13.75
N GLU A 35 15.72 5.90 14.81
CA GLU A 35 16.95 5.61 15.55
C GLU A 35 16.93 4.20 16.11
N ARG A 36 15.86 3.82 16.82
CA ARG A 36 15.68 2.48 17.39
C ARG A 36 15.77 1.36 16.36
N MET A 37 15.17 1.55 15.17
CA MET A 37 15.22 0.52 14.13
C MET A 37 16.62 0.31 13.53
N ASN A 38 17.57 1.20 13.83
CA ASN A 38 18.97 1.11 13.39
C ASN A 38 19.94 0.78 14.54
N THR A 39 19.43 0.49 15.75
CA THR A 39 20.22 0.08 16.91
C THR A 39 19.76 -1.28 17.43
N PRO A 40 20.65 -2.09 18.03
CA PRO A 40 20.23 -3.35 18.66
C PRO A 40 19.47 -3.12 19.97
N ASP A 41 19.74 -2.00 20.66
CA ASP A 41 19.10 -1.66 21.93
C ASP A 41 17.68 -1.14 21.71
N GLN A 42 16.80 -1.41 22.67
CA GLN A 42 15.43 -0.92 22.62
C GLN A 42 15.35 0.62 22.66
N ASP A 43 16.26 1.31 23.35
CA ASP A 43 16.35 2.78 23.46
C ASP A 43 14.99 3.50 23.45
N ALA A 44 14.09 3.09 24.35
CA ALA A 44 12.69 3.50 24.42
C ALA A 44 12.32 4.12 25.78
N GLY A 45 13.29 4.71 26.49
CA GLY A 45 13.10 5.24 27.84
C GLY A 45 12.00 6.29 27.96
N GLU A 46 11.63 6.96 26.87
CA GLU A 46 10.49 7.88 26.83
C GLU A 46 9.12 7.21 27.06
N TYR A 47 9.06 5.88 27.04
CA TYR A 47 7.87 5.07 27.28
C TYR A 47 7.91 4.31 28.62
N GLY A 48 8.90 4.56 29.47
CA GLY A 48 9.07 3.86 30.75
C GLY A 48 9.63 2.45 30.58
N GLU A 49 9.18 1.53 31.44
CA GLU A 49 9.57 0.11 31.37
C GLU A 49 8.73 -0.62 30.32
N VAL A 50 9.26 -0.74 29.11
CA VAL A 50 8.62 -1.46 28.01
C VAL A 50 9.22 -2.85 27.89
N ALA A 51 8.39 -3.89 27.96
CA ALA A 51 8.87 -5.26 27.76
C ALA A 51 9.53 -5.43 26.39
N GLU A 52 10.68 -6.11 26.33
CA GLU A 52 11.38 -6.45 25.09
C GLU A 52 10.78 -7.67 24.37
N ASN A 53 9.78 -8.31 24.98
CA ASN A 53 9.09 -9.44 24.40
C ASN A 53 8.35 -9.02 23.13
N LEU A 54 8.36 -9.90 22.13
CA LEU A 54 7.44 -9.79 21.02
C LEU A 54 6.00 -9.83 21.54
N PHE A 55 5.09 -9.17 20.82
CA PHE A 55 3.65 -9.31 21.08
C PHE A 55 3.26 -10.80 21.09
N GLU A 56 2.20 -11.16 21.83
CA GLU A 56 1.64 -12.51 21.78
C GLU A 56 1.40 -12.92 20.32
N ALA A 57 1.59 -14.21 20.02
CA ALA A 57 1.45 -14.72 18.66
C ALA A 57 0.11 -14.25 18.06
N ASP A 58 0.18 -13.58 16.91
CA ASP A 58 -0.94 -13.03 16.13
C ASP A 58 -1.65 -11.78 16.69
N ALA A 59 -1.19 -11.22 17.82
CA ALA A 59 -1.73 -9.96 18.31
C ALA A 59 -1.28 -8.77 17.42
N VAL A 60 -2.25 -8.03 16.88
CA VAL A 60 -2.01 -6.80 16.11
C VAL A 60 -2.27 -5.59 17.00
N PRO A 61 -1.26 -4.74 17.30
CA PRO A 61 -1.44 -3.59 18.19
C PRO A 61 -2.45 -2.57 17.67
N GLU A 62 -3.21 -1.94 18.58
CA GLU A 62 -4.21 -0.92 18.20
C GLU A 62 -3.59 0.30 17.51
N THR A 63 -2.34 0.64 17.81
CA THR A 63 -1.59 1.70 17.12
C THR A 63 -1.32 1.34 15.65
N LEU A 64 -1.01 0.07 15.36
CA LEU A 64 -0.85 -0.40 13.98
C LEU A 64 -2.20 -0.41 13.25
N LYS A 65 -3.28 -0.83 13.92
CA LYS A 65 -4.63 -0.73 13.33
C LYS A 65 -5.04 0.72 13.06
N ALA A 66 -4.65 1.66 13.92
CA ALA A 66 -4.88 3.09 13.69
C ALA A 66 -4.14 3.58 12.44
N LEU A 67 -2.90 3.14 12.23
CA LEU A 67 -2.15 3.43 11.00
C LEU A 67 -2.83 2.81 9.77
N LEU A 68 -3.30 1.57 9.86
CA LEU A 68 -4.02 0.92 8.75
C LEU A 68 -5.33 1.65 8.40
N ARG A 69 -6.09 2.11 9.40
CA ARG A 69 -7.27 2.97 9.19
C ARG A 69 -6.90 4.30 8.51
N TYR A 70 -5.75 4.87 8.87
CA TYR A 70 -5.24 6.07 8.20
C TYR A 70 -4.90 5.79 6.74
N VAL A 71 -4.24 4.66 6.45
CA VAL A 71 -3.97 4.20 5.08
C VAL A 71 -5.26 3.99 4.30
N ALA A 72 -6.28 3.40 4.92
CA ALA A 72 -7.59 3.22 4.30
C ALA A 72 -8.19 4.56 3.86
N GLN A 73 -8.20 5.54 4.77
CA GLN A 73 -8.74 6.87 4.50
C GLN A 73 -8.00 7.61 3.37
N ASP A 74 -6.67 7.50 3.32
CA ASP A 74 -5.87 8.28 2.37
C ASP A 74 -5.71 7.62 1.00
N TYR A 75 -5.70 6.29 0.91
CA TYR A 75 -5.34 5.58 -0.32
C TYR A 75 -6.48 4.79 -0.98
N LEU A 76 -7.51 4.35 -0.24
CA LEU A 76 -8.59 3.58 -0.85
C LEU A 76 -9.35 4.33 -1.95
N PRO A 77 -9.72 5.62 -1.78
CA PRO A 77 -10.44 6.34 -2.83
C PRO A 77 -9.69 6.35 -4.17
N GLU A 78 -8.35 6.42 -4.13
CA GLU A 78 -7.52 6.33 -5.33
C GLU A 78 -7.55 4.91 -5.93
N ILE A 79 -7.39 3.88 -5.10
CA ILE A 79 -7.37 2.48 -5.56
C ILE A 79 -8.71 2.11 -6.21
N GLU A 80 -9.83 2.50 -5.60
CA GLU A 80 -11.18 2.29 -6.11
C GLU A 80 -11.37 2.98 -7.47
N ALA A 81 -10.94 4.25 -7.59
CA ALA A 81 -11.01 4.99 -8.83
C ALA A 81 -10.14 4.37 -9.94
N TYR A 82 -8.96 3.83 -9.61
CA TYR A 82 -8.09 3.14 -10.56
C TYR A 82 -8.70 1.83 -11.05
N VAL A 83 -9.26 1.02 -10.14
CA VAL A 83 -9.92 -0.25 -10.50
C VAL A 83 -11.13 0.03 -11.38
N SER A 84 -11.98 0.99 -10.99
CA SER A 84 -13.17 1.37 -11.75
C SER A 84 -12.80 1.85 -13.16
N TYR A 85 -11.85 2.78 -13.25
CA TYR A 85 -11.38 3.30 -14.54
C TYR A 85 -10.78 2.19 -15.41
N ALA A 86 -9.92 1.35 -14.86
CA ALA A 86 -9.28 0.28 -15.62
C ALA A 86 -10.29 -0.74 -16.14
N ASN A 87 -11.30 -1.09 -15.34
CA ASN A 87 -12.36 -2.00 -15.78
C ASN A 87 -13.20 -1.40 -16.91
N GLN A 88 -13.54 -0.11 -16.81
CA GLN A 88 -14.21 0.59 -17.89
C GLN A 88 -13.35 0.60 -19.16
N TRP A 89 -12.10 1.02 -19.04
CA TRP A 89 -11.16 1.10 -20.16
C TRP A 89 -10.96 -0.26 -20.85
N LEU A 90 -10.85 -1.35 -20.08
CA LEU A 90 -10.78 -2.71 -20.61
C LEU A 90 -12.07 -3.13 -21.33
N SER A 91 -13.23 -2.71 -20.83
CA SER A 91 -14.52 -3.00 -21.49
C SER A 91 -14.70 -2.24 -22.80
N GLU A 92 -14.15 -1.04 -22.90
CA GLU A 92 -14.15 -0.21 -24.12
C GLU A 92 -13.09 -0.68 -25.14
N ASN A 93 -12.11 -1.48 -24.71
CA ASN A 93 -11.01 -1.99 -25.52
C ASN A 93 -10.89 -3.52 -25.42
N PRO A 94 -11.92 -4.30 -25.83
CA PRO A 94 -11.95 -5.75 -25.65
C PRO A 94 -10.85 -6.49 -26.44
N ASP A 95 -10.35 -5.90 -27.52
CA ASP A 95 -9.36 -6.50 -28.42
C ASP A 95 -7.89 -6.31 -27.98
N ILE A 96 -7.64 -5.75 -26.78
CA ILE A 96 -6.29 -5.61 -26.24
C ILE A 96 -5.63 -6.99 -26.16
N LYS A 97 -4.54 -7.14 -26.90
CA LYS A 97 -3.77 -8.39 -26.93
C LYS A 97 -3.07 -8.61 -25.60
N SER A 98 -3.18 -9.83 -25.08
CA SER A 98 -2.38 -10.30 -23.95
C SER A 98 -0.88 -10.07 -24.17
N GLY A 99 -0.18 -9.68 -23.11
CA GLY A 99 1.24 -9.33 -23.16
C GLY A 99 1.54 -7.93 -23.70
N THR A 100 0.53 -7.08 -23.89
CA THR A 100 0.69 -5.66 -24.24
C THR A 100 0.14 -4.76 -23.13
N ASN A 101 0.59 -3.51 -23.08
CA ASN A 101 0.00 -2.50 -22.18
C ASN A 101 -1.34 -1.93 -22.73
N GLY A 102 -1.73 -2.33 -23.95
CA GLY A 102 -2.92 -1.86 -24.66
C GLY A 102 -2.85 -0.40 -25.14
N LEU A 103 -1.64 0.19 -25.23
CA LEU A 103 -1.42 1.53 -25.77
C LEU A 103 -0.60 1.48 -27.06
N ASP A 104 -0.69 2.53 -27.87
CA ASP A 104 0.07 2.65 -29.14
C ASP A 104 1.59 2.53 -28.93
N ARG A 105 2.06 3.05 -27.80
CA ARG A 105 3.47 3.05 -27.43
C ARG A 105 3.66 2.22 -26.14
N PRO A 106 4.48 1.15 -26.17
CA PRO A 106 4.72 0.31 -24.98
C PRO A 106 5.30 1.07 -23.78
N GLN A 107 6.03 2.17 -24.01
CA GLN A 107 6.62 2.99 -22.94
C GLN A 107 5.60 3.88 -22.22
N ASP A 108 4.41 4.09 -22.79
CA ASP A 108 3.36 4.85 -22.12
C ASP A 108 2.80 4.03 -20.96
N ARG A 109 2.71 4.65 -19.78
CA ARG A 109 2.35 3.95 -18.53
C ARG A 109 0.96 4.30 -18.01
N ALA A 110 0.36 5.35 -18.55
CA ALA A 110 -0.95 5.81 -18.13
C ALA A 110 -2.00 5.46 -19.19
N ILE A 111 -3.07 4.77 -18.78
CA ILE A 111 -4.21 4.43 -19.64
C ILE A 111 -5.27 5.56 -19.69
N GLY A 112 -5.01 6.64 -18.96
CA GLY A 112 -5.77 7.89 -18.96
C GLY A 112 -5.77 8.54 -17.59
N ALA A 113 -6.84 9.26 -17.25
CA ALA A 113 -6.93 10.03 -16.01
C ALA A 113 -8.28 9.83 -15.32
N THR A 114 -8.25 9.78 -13.99
CA THR A 114 -9.45 9.69 -13.15
C THR A 114 -9.41 10.73 -12.04
N GLU A 115 -10.55 10.93 -11.39
CA GLU A 115 -10.72 11.85 -10.27
C GLU A 115 -11.34 11.14 -9.08
N PHE A 116 -10.91 11.50 -7.88
CA PHE A 116 -11.48 10.97 -6.64
C PHE A 116 -11.45 12.03 -5.53
N SER A 117 -12.34 11.89 -4.54
CA SER A 117 -12.35 12.76 -3.37
C SER A 117 -11.35 12.27 -2.33
N TRP A 118 -10.34 13.07 -2.04
CA TRP A 118 -9.40 12.89 -0.95
C TRP A 118 -9.66 13.95 0.12
N ARG A 119 -10.18 13.52 1.28
CA ARG A 119 -10.47 14.42 2.42
C ARG A 119 -11.34 15.63 2.02
N GLY A 120 -12.30 15.43 1.11
CA GLY A 120 -13.19 16.48 0.59
C GLY A 120 -12.59 17.34 -0.52
N GLN A 121 -11.36 17.06 -0.95
CA GLN A 121 -10.74 17.70 -2.12
C GLN A 121 -10.76 16.74 -3.31
N MET A 122 -11.23 17.21 -4.45
CA MET A 122 -11.14 16.44 -5.69
C MET A 122 -9.70 16.46 -6.21
N ILE A 123 -9.09 15.28 -6.34
CA ILE A 123 -7.76 15.10 -6.90
C ILE A 123 -7.90 14.41 -8.25
N LYS A 124 -7.20 14.93 -9.26
CA LYS A 124 -7.04 14.32 -10.58
C LYS A 124 -5.69 13.63 -10.70
N VAL A 125 -5.69 12.39 -11.17
CA VAL A 125 -4.49 11.54 -11.28
C VAL A 125 -4.47 10.77 -12.58
N MET A 126 -3.26 10.40 -13.03
CA MET A 126 -3.07 9.52 -14.18
C MET A 126 -3.18 8.06 -13.76
N VAL A 127 -4.07 7.31 -14.40
CA VAL A 127 -4.32 5.89 -14.08
C VAL A 127 -3.18 5.04 -14.63
N MET A 128 -2.34 4.54 -13.72
CA MET A 128 -1.21 3.67 -14.03
C MET A 128 -1.54 2.23 -13.63
N PRO A 129 -1.56 1.26 -14.57
CA PRO A 129 -1.83 -0.16 -14.26
C PRO A 129 -0.90 -0.78 -13.21
N TYR A 130 0.27 -0.18 -12.97
CA TYR A 130 1.18 -0.57 -11.90
C TYR A 130 0.50 -0.61 -10.52
N ARG A 131 -0.47 0.27 -10.27
CA ARG A 131 -1.23 0.26 -9.01
C ARG A 131 -2.04 -1.03 -8.84
N LEU A 132 -2.62 -1.53 -9.93
CA LEU A 132 -3.37 -2.79 -9.94
C LEU A 132 -2.45 -3.99 -9.75
N TYR A 133 -1.25 -3.95 -10.36
CA TYR A 133 -0.21 -4.96 -10.12
C TYR A 133 0.18 -5.05 -8.63
N LEU A 134 0.27 -3.92 -7.92
CA LEU A 134 0.54 -3.92 -6.48
C LEU A 134 -0.66 -4.41 -5.66
N LEU A 135 -1.89 -4.01 -6.03
CA LEU A 135 -3.11 -4.47 -5.39
C LEU A 135 -3.26 -5.99 -5.49
N GLN A 136 -2.99 -6.56 -6.66
CA GLN A 136 -3.00 -8.00 -6.89
C GLN A 136 -2.07 -8.75 -5.94
N LYS A 137 -0.92 -8.20 -5.54
CA LYS A 137 -0.03 -8.88 -4.58
C LYS A 137 -0.70 -9.10 -3.22
N ILE A 138 -1.50 -8.14 -2.77
CA ILE A 138 -2.27 -8.26 -1.52
C ILE A 138 -3.34 -9.34 -1.70
N GLN A 139 -4.05 -9.30 -2.83
CA GLN A 139 -5.12 -10.25 -3.16
C GLN A 139 -4.60 -11.69 -3.28
N ASP A 140 -3.48 -11.89 -3.98
CA ASP A 140 -2.84 -13.19 -4.19
C ASP A 140 -2.36 -13.80 -2.86
N ILE A 141 -1.83 -12.98 -1.93
CA ILE A 141 -1.43 -13.44 -0.59
C ILE A 141 -2.64 -13.96 0.19
N VAL A 142 -3.77 -13.22 0.15
CA VAL A 142 -4.97 -13.63 0.87
C VAL A 142 -5.63 -14.87 0.25
N GLU A 143 -5.62 -14.97 -1.08
CA GLU A 143 -6.14 -16.13 -1.82
C GLU A 143 -5.29 -17.39 -1.62
N GLY A 144 -3.98 -17.25 -1.54
CA GLY A 144 -3.05 -18.36 -1.33
C GLY A 144 -2.94 -18.84 0.11
N ALA A 145 -3.57 -18.16 1.07
CA ALA A 145 -3.47 -18.48 2.48
C ALA A 145 -4.38 -19.64 2.91
N GLY A 146 -3.98 -20.34 3.98
CA GLY A 146 -4.82 -21.35 4.61
C GLY A 146 -6.10 -20.75 5.22
N PRO A 147 -7.14 -21.56 5.52
CA PRO A 147 -8.43 -21.06 5.97
C PRO A 147 -8.37 -20.16 7.22
N GLU A 148 -7.55 -20.53 8.22
CA GLU A 148 -7.41 -19.75 9.45
C GLU A 148 -6.67 -18.43 9.23
N ASP A 149 -5.56 -18.44 8.49
CA ASP A 149 -4.78 -17.24 8.16
C ASP A 149 -5.62 -16.27 7.32
N ARG A 150 -6.35 -16.78 6.34
CA ARG A 150 -7.26 -15.99 5.50
C ARG A 150 -8.31 -15.29 6.36
N LYS A 151 -8.95 -16.02 7.27
CA LYS A 151 -9.94 -15.46 8.20
C LYS A 151 -9.33 -14.39 9.11
N ALA A 152 -8.10 -14.59 9.59
CA ALA A 152 -7.38 -13.60 10.39
C ALA A 152 -7.08 -12.32 9.59
N MET A 153 -6.63 -12.45 8.34
CA MET A 153 -6.37 -11.32 7.45
C MET A 153 -7.65 -10.56 7.11
N GLU A 154 -8.73 -11.24 6.72
CA GLU A 154 -10.03 -10.63 6.43
C GLU A 154 -10.58 -9.90 7.66
N ARG A 155 -10.45 -10.50 8.86
CA ARG A 155 -10.81 -9.83 10.11
C ARG A 155 -10.02 -8.54 10.32
N LEU A 156 -8.70 -8.56 10.17
CA LEU A 156 -7.86 -7.37 10.33
C LEU A 156 -8.22 -6.28 9.32
N LEU A 157 -8.41 -6.65 8.05
CA LEU A 157 -8.81 -5.72 6.99
C LEU A 157 -10.19 -5.13 7.28
N SER A 158 -11.13 -5.91 7.82
CA SER A 158 -12.44 -5.42 8.24
C SER A 158 -12.34 -4.43 9.41
N GLU A 159 -11.57 -4.75 10.45
CA GLU A 159 -11.34 -3.88 11.62
C GLU A 159 -10.63 -2.55 11.27
N THR A 160 -10.03 -2.48 10.09
CA THR A 160 -9.23 -1.33 9.62
C THR A 160 -9.81 -0.64 8.39
N ASN A 161 -11.02 -1.01 7.97
CA ASN A 161 -11.71 -0.48 6.78
C ASN A 161 -10.98 -0.76 5.44
N LEU A 162 -10.13 -1.78 5.39
CA LEU A 162 -9.32 -2.14 4.22
C LEU A 162 -9.90 -3.35 3.44
N MET A 163 -11.05 -3.89 3.83
CA MET A 163 -11.75 -4.93 3.04
C MET A 163 -11.92 -4.59 1.54
N PRO A 164 -12.16 -3.33 1.14
CA PRO A 164 -12.23 -2.95 -0.27
C PRO A 164 -11.00 -3.35 -1.11
N LEU A 165 -9.81 -3.53 -0.49
CA LEU A 165 -8.62 -4.04 -1.18
C LEU A 165 -8.82 -5.45 -1.76
N LEU A 166 -9.69 -6.27 -1.17
CA LEU A 166 -9.98 -7.62 -1.64
C LEU A 166 -11.19 -7.67 -2.58
N GLU A 167 -12.10 -6.72 -2.44
CA GLU A 167 -13.38 -6.65 -3.16
C GLU A 167 -13.22 -5.96 -4.52
N HIS A 168 -12.40 -4.90 -4.61
CA HIS A 168 -12.16 -4.19 -5.86
C HIS A 168 -11.07 -4.88 -6.69
N ARG A 169 -11.49 -5.44 -7.83
CA ARG A 169 -10.61 -6.21 -8.72
C ARG A 169 -10.67 -5.72 -10.14
N ALA A 170 -9.50 -5.70 -10.77
CA ALA A 170 -9.40 -5.53 -12.21
C ALA A 170 -9.95 -6.78 -12.92
N THR A 171 -10.67 -6.61 -14.01
CA THR A 171 -11.25 -7.73 -14.80
C THR A 171 -10.19 -8.54 -15.54
N ARG A 172 -9.03 -7.92 -15.83
CA ARG A 172 -7.83 -8.60 -16.31
C ARG A 172 -6.67 -8.36 -15.35
N ARG A 173 -5.83 -9.37 -15.18
CA ARG A 173 -4.61 -9.25 -14.38
C ARG A 173 -3.58 -8.40 -15.12
N VAL A 174 -2.80 -7.65 -14.34
CA VAL A 174 -1.59 -6.97 -14.79
C VAL A 174 -0.38 -7.82 -14.42
N GLU A 175 0.51 -8.02 -15.38
CA GLU A 175 1.81 -8.67 -15.23
C GLU A 175 2.93 -7.65 -15.46
N ARG A 176 4.16 -7.98 -15.02
CA ARG A 176 5.36 -7.21 -15.38
C ARG A 176 6.27 -8.02 -16.29
N LYS A 177 6.55 -7.47 -17.47
CA LYS A 177 7.46 -8.04 -18.46
C LYS A 177 8.36 -6.92 -19.01
N ASP A 178 9.67 -7.15 -19.04
CA ASP A 178 10.65 -6.17 -19.54
C ASP A 178 10.50 -4.75 -18.93
N HIS A 179 10.19 -4.71 -17.63
CA HIS A 179 9.91 -3.48 -16.86
C HIS A 179 8.65 -2.70 -17.28
N LEU A 180 7.75 -3.32 -18.03
CA LEU A 180 6.46 -2.76 -18.42
C LEU A 180 5.31 -3.52 -17.76
N GLU A 181 4.20 -2.81 -17.54
CA GLU A 181 2.94 -3.38 -17.11
C GLU A 181 2.16 -3.84 -18.34
N VAL A 182 1.79 -5.13 -18.39
CA VAL A 182 1.07 -5.73 -19.50
C VAL A 182 -0.18 -6.45 -19.02
N TRP A 183 -1.22 -6.50 -19.83
CA TRP A 183 -2.45 -7.22 -19.53
C TRP A 183 -2.28 -8.70 -19.84
N ALA A 184 -2.66 -9.57 -18.90
CA ALA A 184 -2.75 -11.02 -19.12
C ALA A 184 -3.93 -11.38 -20.02
#